data_AF-A0AAV6V2U4-F1
#
_entry.id   AF-A0AAV6V2U4-F1
#
_cell.length_a   1.000
_cell.length_b   1.000
_cell.length_c   1.000
_cell.angle_alpha   90.00
_cell.angle_beta   90.00
_cell.angle_gamma   90.00
#
_symmetry.space_group_name_H-M   'P 1'
#
loop_
_entity.id
_entity.type
_entity.pdbx_description
1 polymer ?
#
loop_
_entity_poly.entity_id
_entity_poly.type
_entity_poly.pdbx_seq_one_letter_code
_entity_poly.pdbx_strand_id
1 'polypeptide(L)'
;MPKCGYSDVGEAWREELGMEDVVATVLSLWSEVKPLYRELHAYTRHKLLKLYGDAEVGPYIHAHLLVNLWAENWLALSDVLLPFPTSTPWTFRNHSHLLQTAEHFYTTMGFDAMRPTFWSHSMFVKPKDRLVDCHAMAYDFGLNQDYRVRMCVGEGPSFAEAVHELGHVHYSASYRRLPARLRRPPNSAFHEAVGETLAMAAHSPRCAHKTGT
;
A
#
# COMPACT_ATOMS: atom_id res chain seq x y z
N MET A 1 -30.96 5.79 -22.83
CA MET A 1 -31.00 5.33 -21.43
C MET A 1 -29.65 4.70 -21.10
N PRO A 2 -29.04 4.99 -19.94
CA PRO A 2 -27.86 4.26 -19.47
C PRO A 2 -28.23 2.78 -19.38
N LYS A 3 -27.43 1.89 -19.98
CA LYS A 3 -27.75 0.46 -20.10
C LYS A 3 -27.83 -0.29 -18.75
N CYS A 4 -27.43 0.35 -17.65
CA CYS A 4 -27.33 -0.24 -16.32
C CYS A 4 -28.07 0.54 -15.22
N GLY A 5 -28.87 1.56 -15.54
CA GLY A 5 -29.70 2.27 -14.55
C GLY A 5 -29.04 3.41 -13.77
N TYR A 6 -27.71 3.59 -13.85
CA TYR A 6 -26.98 4.69 -13.20
C TYR A 6 -26.93 5.98 -14.04
N SER A 7 -26.83 7.14 -13.40
CA SER A 7 -26.62 8.46 -14.01
C SER A 7 -25.23 8.60 -14.64
N ASP A 8 -24.21 8.04 -14.00
CA ASP A 8 -22.81 8.08 -14.42
C ASP A 8 -22.02 6.89 -13.84
N VAL A 9 -20.77 6.74 -14.30
CA VAL A 9 -19.87 5.66 -13.84
C VAL A 9 -19.49 5.82 -12.36
N GLY A 10 -19.43 7.06 -11.86
CA GLY A 10 -19.10 7.33 -10.47
C GLY A 10 -20.18 6.87 -9.51
N GLU A 11 -21.46 6.95 -9.89
CA GLU A 11 -22.56 6.37 -9.12
C GLU A 11 -22.42 4.86 -9.00
N ALA A 12 -22.14 4.17 -10.10
CA ALA A 12 -21.90 2.72 -10.10
C ALA A 12 -20.71 2.32 -9.22
N TRP A 13 -19.64 3.12 -9.19
CA TRP A 13 -18.49 2.87 -8.31
C TRP A 13 -18.80 3.10 -6.83
N ARG A 14 -19.59 4.12 -6.49
CA ARG A 14 -19.95 4.41 -5.10
C ARG A 14 -20.88 3.35 -4.50
N GLU A 15 -21.76 2.76 -5.30
CA GLU A 15 -22.65 1.69 -4.83
C GLU A 15 -21.87 0.46 -4.33
N GLU A 16 -20.69 0.19 -4.89
CA GLU A 16 -19.83 -0.92 -4.47
C GLU A 16 -19.47 -0.88 -2.98
N LEU A 17 -19.37 0.32 -2.40
CA LEU A 17 -19.04 0.51 -0.99
C LEU A 17 -20.19 0.11 -0.07
N GLY A 18 -21.43 0.00 -0.58
CA GLY A 18 -22.61 -0.35 0.21
C GLY A 18 -23.00 0.71 1.24
N MET A 19 -22.62 1.96 1.02
CA MET A 19 -22.89 3.10 1.91
C MET A 19 -24.00 3.98 1.35
N GLU A 20 -24.84 4.54 2.22
CA GLU A 20 -25.97 5.38 1.84
C GLU A 20 -25.53 6.69 1.16
N ASP A 21 -24.57 7.41 1.74
CA ASP A 21 -23.96 8.60 1.14
C ASP A 21 -22.43 8.60 1.34
N VAL A 22 -21.74 8.06 0.34
CA VAL A 22 -20.27 8.05 0.28
C VAL A 22 -19.69 9.46 0.28
N VAL A 23 -20.32 10.40 -0.43
CA VAL A 23 -19.76 11.75 -0.63
C VAL A 23 -19.81 12.52 0.69
N ALA A 24 -20.95 12.52 1.37
CA ALA A 24 -21.08 13.17 2.67
C ALA A 24 -20.12 12.56 3.70
N THR A 25 -19.97 11.24 3.70
CA THR A 25 -19.06 10.55 4.62
C THR A 25 -17.61 10.95 4.39
N VAL A 26 -17.14 10.95 3.14
CA VAL A 26 -15.77 11.36 2.78
C VAL A 26 -15.51 12.83 3.14
N LEU A 27 -16.47 13.72 2.90
CA LEU A 27 -16.33 15.14 3.26
C LEU A 27 -16.27 15.37 4.78
N SER A 28 -17.01 14.58 5.56
CA SER A 28 -16.93 14.59 7.02
C SER A 28 -15.54 14.15 7.49
N LEU A 29 -15.08 12.98 7.02
CA LEU A 29 -13.76 12.45 7.38
C LEU A 29 -12.63 13.39 6.97
N TRP A 30 -12.71 14.01 5.79
CA TRP A 30 -11.74 15.02 5.37
C TRP A 30 -11.72 16.21 6.33
N SER A 31 -12.88 16.66 6.81
CA SER A 31 -12.96 17.78 7.74
C SER A 31 -12.28 17.47 9.08
N GLU A 32 -12.31 16.22 9.52
CA GLU A 32 -11.62 15.74 10.73
C GLU A 32 -10.09 15.64 10.54
N VAL A 33 -9.63 15.21 9.36
CA VAL A 33 -8.19 15.05 9.05
C VAL A 33 -7.52 16.38 8.68
N LYS A 34 -8.28 17.32 8.10
CA LYS A 34 -7.78 18.59 7.55
C LYS A 34 -6.94 19.43 8.54
N PRO A 35 -7.25 19.53 9.84
CA PRO A 35 -6.40 20.24 10.79
C PRO A 35 -4.99 19.62 10.88
N LEU A 36 -4.88 18.29 10.99
CA LEU A 36 -3.60 17.60 11.02
C LEU A 36 -2.83 17.79 9.71
N TYR A 37 -3.50 17.68 8.57
CA TYR A 37 -2.89 17.92 7.26
C TYR A 37 -2.33 19.34 7.14
N ARG A 38 -3.03 20.36 7.66
CA ARG A 38 -2.55 21.75 7.64
C ARG A 38 -1.27 21.94 8.43
N GLU A 39 -1.18 21.35 9.63
CA GLU A 39 0.04 21.41 10.45
C GLU A 39 1.20 20.68 9.76
N LEU A 40 0.95 19.48 9.22
CA LEU A 40 1.95 18.72 8.47
C LEU A 40 2.42 19.49 7.22
N HIS A 41 1.50 20.05 6.44
CA HIS A 41 1.81 20.85 5.26
C HIS A 41 2.63 22.10 5.63
N ALA A 42 2.24 22.83 6.69
CA ALA A 42 2.96 24.01 7.15
C ALA A 42 4.39 23.67 7.61
N TYR A 43 4.54 22.59 8.37
CA TYR A 43 5.85 22.09 8.80
C TYR A 43 6.72 21.67 7.61
N THR A 44 6.17 20.89 6.67
CA THR A 44 6.86 20.49 5.43
C THR A 44 7.31 21.71 4.63
N ARG A 45 6.41 22.69 4.42
CA ARG A 45 6.75 23.93 3.71
C ARG A 45 7.89 24.68 4.40
N HIS A 46 7.85 24.80 5.73
CA HIS A 46 8.91 25.46 6.50
C HIS A 46 10.27 24.78 6.35
N LYS A 47 10.30 23.45 6.34
CA LYS A 47 11.53 22.68 6.12
C LYS A 47 12.06 22.86 4.70
N LEU A 48 11.19 22.79 3.70
CA LEU A 48 11.57 23.01 2.30
C LEU A 48 12.07 24.44 2.07
N LEU A 49 11.48 25.45 2.72
CA LEU A 49 11.95 26.84 2.65
C LEU A 49 13.37 26.99 3.16
N LYS A 50 13.74 26.28 4.24
CA LYS A 50 15.11 26.29 4.75
C LYS A 50 16.10 25.62 3.80
N LEU A 51 15.65 24.66 3.01
CA LEU A 51 16.49 23.88 2.10
C LEU A 51 16.67 24.56 0.74
N TYR A 52 15.58 25.03 0.14
CA TYR A 52 15.55 25.54 -1.24
C TYR A 52 15.37 27.06 -1.33
N GLY A 53 14.98 27.74 -0.25
CA GLY A 53 14.68 29.16 -0.24
C GLY A 53 13.26 29.50 -0.73
N ASP A 54 12.87 30.76 -0.55
CA ASP A 54 11.50 31.23 -0.81
C ASP A 54 11.12 31.22 -2.30
N ALA A 55 12.07 31.58 -3.18
CA ALA A 55 11.84 31.64 -4.63
C ALA A 55 11.42 30.27 -5.22
N GLU A 56 11.98 29.18 -4.69
CA GLU A 56 11.72 27.82 -5.18
C GLU A 56 10.46 27.20 -4.56
N VAL A 57 10.11 27.53 -3.32
CA VAL A 57 8.96 26.92 -2.62
C VAL A 57 7.66 27.67 -2.89
N GLY A 58 7.70 29.01 -2.97
CA GLY A 58 6.52 29.83 -3.21
C GLY A 58 5.47 29.81 -2.08
N PRO A 59 4.27 30.39 -2.32
CA PRO A 59 3.20 30.46 -1.32
C PRO A 59 2.54 29.09 -1.01
N TYR A 60 2.56 28.17 -1.98
CA TYR A 60 2.15 26.77 -1.84
C TYR A 60 3.28 25.87 -2.32
N ILE A 61 3.50 24.73 -1.68
CA ILE A 61 4.58 23.82 -2.06
C ILE A 61 4.37 23.37 -3.51
N HIS A 62 5.35 23.64 -4.39
CA HIS A 62 5.33 23.10 -5.74
C HIS A 62 5.37 21.57 -5.72
N ALA A 63 4.50 20.92 -6.50
CA ALA A 63 4.29 19.46 -6.44
C ALA A 63 5.59 18.64 -6.65
N HIS A 64 6.47 19.09 -7.53
CA HIS A 64 7.74 18.40 -7.82
C HIS A 64 8.73 18.38 -6.63
N LEU A 65 8.54 19.25 -5.63
CA LEU A 65 9.37 19.29 -4.42
C LEU A 65 9.00 18.22 -3.40
N LEU A 66 7.88 17.50 -3.61
CA LEU A 66 7.41 16.46 -2.70
C LEU A 66 8.01 15.07 -3.01
N VAL A 67 8.94 15.01 -3.97
CA VAL A 67 9.78 13.82 -4.29
C VAL A 67 8.95 12.56 -4.54
N ASN A 68 7.76 12.77 -5.11
CA ASN A 68 6.85 11.77 -5.63
C ASN A 68 6.15 12.39 -6.84
N LEU A 69 6.00 11.64 -7.93
CA LEU A 69 5.47 12.15 -9.20
C LEU A 69 4.08 12.80 -9.05
N TRP A 70 3.27 12.31 -8.12
CA TRP A 70 1.90 12.77 -7.87
C TRP A 70 1.73 13.51 -6.55
N ALA A 71 2.81 13.70 -5.78
CA ALA A 71 2.78 14.31 -4.46
C ALA A 71 1.81 13.65 -3.46
N GLU A 72 1.41 12.41 -3.70
CA GLU A 72 0.46 11.66 -2.86
C GLU A 72 1.12 11.06 -1.61
N ASN A 73 2.43 10.87 -1.65
CA ASN A 73 3.24 10.29 -0.58
C ASN A 73 4.55 11.08 -0.41
N TRP A 74 4.84 11.52 0.81
CA TRP A 74 6.00 12.36 1.12
C TRP A 74 7.11 11.62 1.87
N LEU A 75 7.07 10.28 1.94
CA LEU A 75 8.06 9.47 2.67
C LEU A 75 9.49 9.66 2.15
N ALA A 76 9.68 9.96 0.86
CA ALA A 76 10.99 10.25 0.29
C ALA A 76 11.64 11.54 0.84
N LEU A 77 10.88 12.38 1.55
CA LEU A 77 11.38 13.56 2.26
C LEU A 77 11.76 13.27 3.73
N SER A 78 11.81 12.01 4.16
CA SER A 78 12.09 11.64 5.55
C SER A 78 13.37 12.29 6.11
N ASP A 79 14.46 12.33 5.34
CA ASP A 79 15.73 12.95 5.75
C ASP A 79 15.61 14.45 6.05
N VAL A 80 14.62 15.12 5.45
CA VAL A 80 14.35 16.55 5.63
C VAL A 80 13.32 16.79 6.73
N LEU A 81 12.30 15.91 6.81
CA LEU A 81 11.12 16.11 7.64
C LEU A 81 11.25 15.50 9.03
N LEU A 82 12.03 14.44 9.23
CA LEU A 82 12.14 13.81 10.54
C LEU A 82 12.72 14.80 11.57
N PRO A 83 12.00 15.07 12.69
CA PRO A 83 12.51 15.96 13.74
C PRO A 83 13.75 15.38 14.43
N PHE A 84 13.81 14.04 14.54
CA PHE A 84 14.90 13.29 15.12
C PHE A 84 15.31 12.20 14.13
N PRO A 85 16.58 12.14 13.71
CA PRO A 85 17.05 11.08 12.83
C PRO A 85 16.85 9.72 13.51
N THR A 86 16.03 8.87 12.90
CA THR A 86 15.84 7.48 13.33
C THR A 86 16.18 6.57 12.16
N SER A 87 16.97 5.52 12.41
CA SER A 87 17.19 4.51 11.39
C SER A 87 15.91 3.71 11.15
N THR A 88 15.64 3.36 9.90
CA THR A 88 14.63 2.35 9.59
C THR A 88 14.97 1.07 10.34
N PRO A 89 14.02 0.43 11.04
CA PRO A 89 14.35 -0.70 11.89
C PRO A 89 14.67 -1.98 11.10
N TRP A 90 14.51 -1.92 9.77
CA TRP A 90 14.73 -3.04 8.87
C TRP A 90 15.95 -2.81 7.97
N THR A 91 16.80 -3.84 7.86
CA THR A 91 17.86 -3.92 6.85
C THR A 91 17.76 -5.26 6.14
N PHE A 92 17.78 -5.24 4.81
CA PHE A 92 17.61 -6.45 4.01
C PHE A 92 18.87 -6.72 3.17
N ARG A 93 19.34 -7.98 3.19
CA ARG A 93 20.52 -8.40 2.41
C ARG A 93 20.28 -8.41 0.90
N ASN A 94 19.06 -8.76 0.48
CA ASN A 94 18.62 -8.83 -0.91
C ASN A 94 17.08 -8.93 -0.97
N HIS A 95 16.52 -8.96 -2.18
CA HIS A 95 15.07 -9.05 -2.41
C HIS A 95 14.46 -10.31 -1.80
N SER A 96 15.15 -11.45 -1.90
CA SER A 96 14.68 -12.70 -1.32
C SER A 96 14.59 -12.63 0.20
N HIS A 97 15.56 -12.00 0.86
CA HIS A 97 15.51 -11.77 2.30
C HIS A 97 14.30 -10.94 2.70
N LEU A 98 14.02 -9.84 1.99
CA LEU A 98 12.85 -8.99 2.23
C LEU A 98 11.55 -9.77 2.13
N LEU A 99 11.37 -10.55 1.05
CA LEU A 99 10.15 -11.32 0.81
C LEU A 99 9.97 -12.45 1.83
N GLN A 100 11.06 -13.13 2.19
CA GLN A 100 11.04 -14.18 3.21
C GLN A 100 10.77 -13.60 4.60
N THR A 101 11.27 -12.41 4.91
CA THR A 101 10.91 -11.70 6.15
C THR A 101 9.43 -11.31 6.15
N ALA A 102 8.88 -10.89 5.00
CA ALA A 102 7.45 -10.58 4.89
C ALA A 102 6.57 -11.83 5.09
N GLU A 103 6.93 -12.97 4.48
CA GLU A 103 6.26 -14.25 4.77
C GLU A 103 6.42 -14.67 6.24
N HIS A 104 7.61 -14.50 6.80
CA HIS A 104 7.87 -14.86 8.18
C HIS A 104 6.96 -14.10 9.14
N PHE A 105 6.75 -12.80 8.92
CA PHE A 105 5.79 -11.99 9.67
C PHE A 105 4.40 -12.64 9.73
N TYR A 106 3.86 -13.09 8.60
CA TYR A 106 2.57 -13.80 8.54
C TYR A 106 2.59 -15.12 9.32
N THR A 107 3.62 -15.94 9.14
CA THR A 107 3.73 -17.22 9.85
C THR A 107 3.85 -17.04 11.37
N THR A 108 4.47 -15.95 11.86
CA THR A 108 4.53 -15.65 13.30
C THR A 108 3.17 -15.32 13.91
N MET A 109 2.23 -14.85 13.09
CA MET A 109 0.84 -14.61 13.49
C MET A 109 -0.05 -15.86 13.32
N GLY A 110 0.51 -16.99 12.87
CA GLY A 110 -0.22 -18.25 12.70
C GLY A 110 -0.90 -18.42 11.34
N PHE A 111 -0.57 -17.60 10.34
CA PHE A 111 -1.00 -17.85 8.97
C PHE A 111 -0.22 -19.02 8.35
N ASP A 112 -0.85 -19.72 7.42
CA ASP A 112 -0.19 -20.77 6.62
C ASP A 112 0.94 -20.16 5.78
N ALA A 113 2.06 -20.87 5.63
CA ALA A 113 3.11 -20.48 4.70
C ALA A 113 2.60 -20.46 3.25
N MET A 114 3.20 -19.61 2.41
CA MET A 114 2.83 -19.53 1.00
C MET A 114 3.19 -20.84 0.29
N ARG A 115 2.29 -21.28 -0.61
CA ARG A 115 2.50 -22.51 -1.37
C ARG A 115 3.71 -22.36 -2.30
N PRO A 116 4.47 -23.43 -2.62
CA PRO A 116 5.58 -23.36 -3.56
C PRO A 116 5.23 -22.73 -4.91
N THR A 117 3.99 -22.93 -5.38
CA THR A 117 3.45 -22.35 -6.62
C THR A 117 3.36 -20.83 -6.58
N PHE A 118 3.08 -20.22 -5.42
CA PHE A 118 3.07 -18.77 -5.26
C PHE A 118 4.45 -18.20 -5.61
N TRP A 119 5.50 -18.80 -5.04
CA TRP A 119 6.89 -18.37 -5.28
C TRP A 119 7.34 -18.60 -6.73
N SER A 120 6.99 -19.73 -7.32
CA SER A 120 7.42 -20.06 -8.69
C SER A 120 6.65 -19.32 -9.78
N HIS A 121 5.40 -18.89 -9.52
CA HIS A 121 4.56 -18.25 -10.54
C HIS A 121 4.46 -16.72 -10.39
N SER A 122 4.85 -16.17 -9.25
CA SER A 122 4.86 -14.72 -9.01
C SER A 122 6.05 -14.02 -9.67
N MET A 123 5.91 -12.72 -9.92
CA MET A 123 6.98 -11.88 -10.42
C MET A 123 7.42 -10.92 -9.32
N PHE A 124 8.64 -11.11 -8.81
CA PHE A 124 9.20 -10.27 -7.75
C PHE A 124 10.32 -9.33 -8.24
N VAL A 125 10.83 -9.58 -9.45
CA VAL A 125 11.92 -8.82 -10.06
C VAL A 125 11.49 -8.46 -11.47
N LYS A 126 11.77 -7.23 -11.88
CA LYS A 126 11.47 -6.76 -13.22
C LYS A 126 12.25 -7.59 -14.26
N PRO A 127 11.58 -8.23 -15.21
CA PRO A 127 12.24 -8.93 -16.30
C PRO A 127 13.00 -7.94 -17.20
N LYS A 128 14.14 -8.37 -17.75
CA LYS A 128 14.95 -7.58 -18.70
C LYS A 128 14.51 -7.76 -20.15
N ASP A 129 13.79 -8.84 -20.43
CA ASP A 129 13.38 -9.27 -21.77
C ASP A 129 12.06 -8.65 -22.24
N ARG A 130 11.31 -7.98 -21.36
CA ARG A 130 9.99 -7.43 -21.69
C ARG A 130 9.60 -6.25 -20.82
N LEU A 131 8.70 -5.43 -21.35
CA LEU A 131 8.06 -4.36 -20.60
C LEU A 131 7.00 -4.94 -19.67
N VAL A 132 7.01 -4.50 -18.43
CA VAL A 132 6.00 -4.82 -17.43
C VAL A 132 5.65 -3.58 -16.64
N ASP A 133 4.42 -3.54 -16.15
CA ASP A 133 4.02 -2.59 -15.12
C ASP A 133 4.48 -3.13 -13.75
N CYS A 134 5.19 -2.28 -13.01
CA CYS A 134 5.81 -2.60 -11.73
C CYS A 134 4.97 -2.18 -10.52
N HIS A 135 3.80 -1.55 -10.72
CA HIS A 135 2.86 -1.30 -9.65
C HIS A 135 2.47 -2.64 -9.01
N ALA A 136 2.68 -2.74 -7.69
CA ALA A 136 2.47 -3.97 -6.95
C ALA A 136 0.99 -4.36 -7.03
N MET A 137 0.72 -5.63 -7.34
CA MET A 137 -0.65 -6.17 -7.31
C MET A 137 -0.64 -7.66 -6.99
N ALA A 138 -1.61 -8.07 -6.18
CA ALA A 138 -1.95 -9.46 -5.89
C ALA A 138 -3.08 -9.97 -6.80
N TYR A 139 -3.05 -11.27 -7.08
CA TYR A 139 -3.99 -11.93 -7.98
C TYR A 139 -4.51 -13.23 -7.37
N ASP A 140 -5.83 -13.41 -7.43
CA ASP A 140 -6.52 -14.70 -7.24
C ASP A 140 -6.97 -15.22 -8.62
N PHE A 141 -6.37 -16.31 -9.09
CA PHE A 141 -6.75 -16.91 -10.38
C PHE A 141 -7.99 -17.82 -10.28
N GLY A 142 -8.57 -18.00 -9.08
CA GLY A 142 -9.82 -18.69 -8.81
C GLY A 142 -9.78 -20.22 -8.97
N LEU A 143 -8.77 -20.74 -9.68
CA LEU A 143 -8.56 -22.16 -9.98
C LEU A 143 -7.38 -22.70 -9.17
N ASN A 144 -7.51 -23.94 -8.68
CA ASN A 144 -6.45 -24.69 -7.99
C ASN A 144 -5.79 -23.98 -6.79
N GLN A 145 -6.42 -22.92 -6.25
CA GLN A 145 -5.86 -22.06 -5.23
C GLN A 145 -4.48 -21.50 -5.67
N ASP A 146 -4.44 -21.01 -6.91
CA ASP A 146 -3.30 -20.32 -7.51
C ASP A 146 -3.40 -18.82 -7.23
N TYR A 147 -2.60 -18.36 -6.28
CA TYR A 147 -2.46 -16.95 -5.95
C TYR A 147 -1.07 -16.50 -6.34
N ARG A 148 -0.97 -15.28 -6.83
CA ARG A 148 0.29 -14.71 -7.32
C ARG A 148 0.39 -13.25 -6.95
N VAL A 149 1.60 -12.74 -7.00
CA VAL A 149 1.87 -11.32 -6.90
C VAL A 149 2.77 -10.87 -8.04
N ARG A 150 2.58 -9.63 -8.47
CA ARG A 150 3.45 -8.94 -9.42
C ARG A 150 3.95 -7.68 -8.75
N MET A 151 5.24 -7.66 -8.41
CA MET A 151 5.90 -6.52 -7.80
C MET A 151 7.38 -6.48 -8.25
N CYS A 152 8.00 -5.30 -8.32
CA CYS A 152 9.39 -5.15 -8.77
C CYS A 152 10.30 -4.76 -7.60
N VAL A 153 10.57 -5.68 -6.67
CA VAL A 153 11.39 -5.42 -5.47
C VAL A 153 12.73 -4.81 -5.89
N GLY A 154 13.12 -3.70 -5.24
CA GLY A 154 14.36 -2.95 -5.50
C GLY A 154 14.25 -1.78 -6.47
N GLU A 155 13.24 -1.74 -7.35
CA GLU A 155 12.94 -0.57 -8.18
C GLU A 155 11.71 0.23 -7.69
N GLY A 156 10.94 -0.32 -6.74
CA GLY A 156 9.70 0.30 -6.26
C GLY A 156 9.30 -0.12 -4.84
N PRO A 157 8.88 -1.38 -4.62
CA PRO A 157 8.15 -1.75 -3.42
C PRO A 157 9.03 -1.92 -2.19
N SER A 158 8.57 -1.29 -1.11
CA SER A 158 9.18 -1.38 0.22
C SER A 158 8.80 -2.69 0.92
N PHE A 159 9.43 -2.98 2.07
CA PHE A 159 9.00 -4.09 2.92
C PHE A 159 7.52 -3.99 3.33
N ALA A 160 7.03 -2.78 3.61
CA ALA A 160 5.63 -2.57 3.97
C ALA A 160 4.69 -2.93 2.81
N GLU A 161 5.06 -2.56 1.58
CA GLU A 161 4.28 -2.90 0.38
C GLU A 161 4.32 -4.42 0.10
N ALA A 162 5.46 -5.09 0.31
CA ALA A 162 5.49 -6.55 0.23
C ALA A 162 4.54 -7.20 1.27
N VAL A 163 4.52 -6.70 2.51
CA VAL A 163 3.57 -7.18 3.53
C VAL A 163 2.12 -6.89 3.12
N HIS A 164 1.84 -5.70 2.59
CA HIS A 164 0.51 -5.31 2.08
C HIS A 164 0.00 -6.31 1.04
N GLU A 165 0.79 -6.58 0.00
CA GLU A 165 0.39 -7.48 -1.09
C GLU A 165 0.23 -8.94 -0.65
N LEU A 166 1.12 -9.42 0.24
CA LEU A 166 0.95 -10.74 0.86
C LEU A 166 -0.35 -10.80 1.67
N GLY A 167 -0.81 -9.66 2.22
CA GLY A 167 -2.09 -9.52 2.90
C GLY A 167 -3.27 -9.80 1.98
N HIS A 168 -3.27 -9.26 0.76
CA HIS A 168 -4.27 -9.58 -0.26
C HIS A 168 -4.28 -11.07 -0.61
N VAL A 169 -3.11 -11.70 -0.72
CA VAL A 169 -2.98 -13.14 -0.99
C VAL A 169 -3.59 -13.97 0.14
N HIS A 170 -3.24 -13.66 1.39
CA HIS A 170 -3.81 -14.36 2.56
C HIS A 170 -5.31 -14.13 2.69
N TYR A 171 -5.77 -12.91 2.45
CA TYR A 171 -7.19 -12.58 2.48
C TYR A 171 -7.95 -13.35 1.39
N SER A 172 -7.39 -13.41 0.18
CA SER A 172 -7.93 -14.23 -0.92
C SER A 172 -7.99 -15.72 -0.59
N ALA A 173 -6.93 -16.24 0.02
CA ALA A 173 -6.88 -17.62 0.48
C ALA A 173 -7.91 -17.91 1.60
N SER A 174 -8.29 -16.92 2.41
CA SER A 174 -9.23 -17.10 3.53
C SER A 174 -10.65 -17.43 3.07
N TYR A 175 -11.12 -16.79 1.99
CA TYR A 175 -12.47 -17.02 1.43
C TYR A 175 -12.50 -18.04 0.29
N ARG A 176 -11.42 -18.80 0.07
CA ARG A 176 -11.31 -19.79 -1.03
C ARG A 176 -12.41 -20.86 -1.08
N ARG A 177 -13.06 -21.13 0.06
CA ARG A 177 -14.15 -22.10 0.18
C ARG A 177 -15.53 -21.52 -0.10
N LEU A 178 -15.65 -20.20 -0.22
CA LEU A 178 -16.91 -19.56 -0.60
C LEU A 178 -17.25 -19.87 -2.07
N PRO A 179 -18.55 -19.82 -2.43
CA PRO A 179 -18.98 -19.84 -3.83
C PRO A 179 -18.23 -18.77 -4.64
N ALA A 180 -17.90 -19.06 -5.89
CA ALA A 180 -17.08 -18.17 -6.72
C ALA A 180 -17.56 -16.70 -6.74
N ARG A 181 -18.88 -16.47 -6.73
CA ARG A 181 -19.47 -15.12 -6.70
C ARG A 181 -19.26 -14.35 -5.38
N LEU A 182 -18.94 -15.06 -4.31
CA LEU A 182 -18.71 -14.50 -2.97
C LEU A 182 -17.22 -14.48 -2.60
N ARG A 183 -16.32 -14.89 -3.50
CA ARG A 183 -14.85 -14.79 -3.30
C ARG A 183 -14.36 -13.37 -3.61
N ARG A 184 -14.85 -12.42 -2.83
CA ARG A 184 -14.48 -11.02 -2.91
C ARG A 184 -14.58 -10.40 -1.51
N PRO A 185 -13.83 -9.33 -1.23
CA PRO A 185 -14.04 -8.53 -0.02
C PRO A 185 -15.48 -8.00 0.05
N PRO A 186 -15.96 -7.61 1.24
CA PRO A 186 -17.25 -6.93 1.39
C PRO A 186 -17.38 -5.70 0.48
N ASN A 187 -16.31 -4.92 0.38
CA ASN A 187 -16.11 -3.84 -0.59
C ASN A 187 -14.60 -3.63 -0.85
N SER A 188 -14.26 -2.84 -1.86
CA SER A 188 -12.88 -2.53 -2.26
C SER A 188 -12.05 -1.97 -1.10
N ALA A 189 -12.61 -1.04 -0.32
CA ALA A 189 -11.95 -0.42 0.82
C ALA A 189 -11.52 -1.44 1.89
N PHE A 190 -12.31 -2.50 2.12
CA PHE A 190 -11.95 -3.52 3.10
C PHE A 190 -10.74 -4.34 2.67
N HIS A 191 -10.53 -4.55 1.36
CA HIS A 191 -9.39 -5.29 0.86
C HIS A 191 -8.08 -4.56 1.12
N GLU A 192 -8.05 -3.27 0.78
CA GLU A 192 -6.91 -2.38 1.00
C GLU A 192 -6.62 -2.19 2.49
N ALA A 193 -7.67 -2.02 3.30
CA ALA A 193 -7.52 -1.83 4.74
C ALA A 193 -6.86 -3.04 5.44
N VAL A 194 -7.12 -4.26 4.98
CA VAL A 194 -6.45 -5.46 5.51
C VAL A 194 -4.94 -5.41 5.23
N GLY A 195 -4.56 -5.14 3.98
CA GLY A 195 -3.15 -5.01 3.57
C GLY A 195 -2.42 -3.93 4.38
N GLU A 196 -3.01 -2.73 4.46
CA GLU A 196 -2.46 -1.60 5.19
C GLU A 196 -2.31 -1.86 6.70
N THR A 197 -3.31 -2.49 7.32
CA THR A 197 -3.25 -2.80 8.77
C THR A 197 -2.06 -3.71 9.09
N LEU A 198 -1.82 -4.71 8.24
CA LEU A 198 -0.73 -5.67 8.41
C LEU A 198 0.62 -5.02 8.12
N ALA A 199 0.70 -4.18 7.09
CA ALA A 199 1.89 -3.40 6.76
C ALA A 199 2.29 -2.47 7.92
N MET A 200 1.33 -1.75 8.52
CA MET A 200 1.59 -0.90 9.70
C MET A 200 2.10 -1.72 10.89
N ALA A 201 1.50 -2.88 11.16
CA ALA A 201 1.93 -3.75 12.25
C ALA A 201 3.39 -4.25 12.05
N ALA A 202 3.71 -4.68 10.83
CA ALA A 202 5.05 -5.13 10.44
C ALA A 202 6.09 -4.00 10.48
N HIS A 203 5.69 -2.76 10.20
CA HIS A 203 6.60 -1.61 10.23
C HIS A 203 6.96 -1.15 11.65
N SER A 204 6.26 -1.64 12.68
CA SER A 204 6.53 -1.22 14.07
C SER A 204 7.96 -1.61 14.52
N PRO A 205 8.70 -0.73 15.24
CA PRO A 205 10.02 -1.06 15.76
C PRO A 205 10.03 -2.30 16.66
N ARG A 206 8.92 -2.55 17.36
CA ARG A 206 8.73 -3.73 18.20
C ARG A 206 8.65 -5.01 17.37
N CYS A 207 7.96 -4.97 16.23
CA CYS A 207 7.94 -6.11 15.30
C CYS A 207 9.37 -6.36 14.83
N ALA A 208 10.02 -5.35 14.25
CA ALA A 208 11.40 -5.45 13.76
C ALA A 208 12.39 -6.00 14.79
N HIS A 209 12.28 -5.61 16.06
CA HIS A 209 13.13 -6.15 17.14
C HIS A 209 12.85 -7.63 17.47
N LYS A 210 11.59 -8.08 17.34
CA LYS A 210 11.18 -9.46 17.66
C LYS A 210 11.38 -10.44 16.52
N THR A 211 11.14 -9.99 15.29
CA THR A 211 11.33 -10.78 14.06
C THR A 211 12.74 -10.62 13.50
N GLY A 212 13.51 -9.69 14.04
CA GLY A 212 14.91 -9.47 13.71
C GLY A 212 15.78 -10.60 14.25
N THR A 213 16.37 -11.35 13.31
CA THR A 213 17.68 -11.98 13.44
C THR A 213 18.75 -10.96 13.83
#